data_AF-A0A2U3KJB0-F1
#
_entry.id   AF-A0A2U3KJB0-F1
#
_cell.length_a   1.000
_cell.length_b   1.000
_cell.length_c   1.000
_cell.angle_alpha   90.00
_cell.angle_beta   90.00
_cell.angle_gamma   90.00
#
_symmetry.space_group_name_H-M   'P 1'
#
loop_
_entity.id
_entity.type
_entity.pdbx_description
1 polymer ?
#
loop_
_entity_poly.entity_id
_entity_poly.type
_entity_poly.pdbx_seq_one_letter_code
_entity_poly.pdbx_strand_id
1 'polypeptide(L)'
;MTSNLRSYRLRARRWALAVICMSLLASAGGCGLLREGRAWLYGLEAYIYGFPLIMMDLTKQVSTAVPTAGEITAPVNQFSVMTKYADASFRAVVRTGLDTLFATAWADLDMEPLVLSVPDTNGRYYVIALFDMWSNVFASIGKRTTGTRAANFLIAGPGWQGTPPADVNLRPYPWWPR
;
A
#
# COMPACT_ATOMS: atom_id res chain seq x y z
N MET A 1 21.59 -69.71 -35.61
CA MET A 1 22.16 -68.36 -35.35
C MET A 1 21.11 -67.22 -35.41
N THR A 2 19.80 -67.50 -35.30
CA THR A 2 18.71 -66.52 -35.48
C THR A 2 17.94 -66.17 -34.19
N SER A 3 18.10 -66.95 -33.11
CA SER A 3 17.40 -66.74 -31.83
C SER A 3 17.92 -65.53 -31.03
N ASN A 4 19.22 -65.25 -31.11
CA ASN A 4 19.87 -64.17 -30.36
C ASN A 4 19.52 -62.76 -30.87
N LEU A 5 19.19 -62.61 -32.16
CA LEU A 5 18.81 -61.30 -32.72
C LEU A 5 17.39 -60.89 -32.29
N ARG A 6 16.49 -61.85 -32.09
CA ARG A 6 15.11 -61.61 -31.65
C ARG A 6 15.06 -61.21 -30.17
N SER A 7 15.89 -61.84 -29.33
CA SER A 7 16.01 -61.50 -27.91
C SER A 7 16.66 -60.13 -27.69
N TYR A 8 17.63 -59.74 -28.53
CA TYR A 8 18.26 -58.42 -28.48
C TYR A 8 17.27 -57.30 -28.87
N ARG A 9 16.49 -57.48 -29.95
CA ARG A 9 15.45 -56.53 -30.36
C ARG A 9 14.33 -56.36 -29.33
N LEU A 10 13.96 -57.44 -28.63
CA LEU A 10 12.98 -57.40 -27.55
C LEU A 10 13.52 -56.67 -26.30
N ARG A 11 14.79 -56.88 -25.93
CA ARG A 11 15.44 -56.12 -24.85
C ARG A 11 15.54 -54.64 -25.21
N ALA A 12 15.98 -54.31 -26.42
CA ALA A 12 16.06 -52.93 -26.90
C ALA A 12 14.70 -52.20 -26.88
N ARG A 13 13.61 -52.85 -27.29
CA ARG A 13 12.24 -52.28 -27.20
C ARG A 13 11.77 -52.08 -25.76
N ARG A 14 12.11 -52.99 -24.84
CA ARG A 14 11.79 -52.85 -23.41
C ARG A 14 12.54 -51.68 -22.77
N TRP A 15 13.81 -51.50 -23.10
CA TRP A 15 14.59 -50.36 -22.64
C TRP A 15 14.09 -49.03 -23.24
N ALA A 16 13.76 -49.01 -24.54
CA ALA A 16 13.18 -47.82 -25.17
C ALA A 16 11.85 -47.41 -24.52
N LEU A 17 10.96 -48.37 -24.24
CA LEU A 17 9.69 -48.11 -23.54
C LEU A 17 9.91 -47.63 -22.10
N ALA A 18 10.86 -48.21 -21.38
CA ALA A 18 11.20 -47.79 -20.02
C ALA A 18 11.71 -46.34 -19.97
N VAL A 19 12.56 -45.94 -20.93
CA VAL A 19 13.07 -44.56 -21.04
C VAL A 19 11.93 -43.59 -21.38
N ILE A 20 11.03 -43.95 -22.30
CA ILE A 20 9.87 -43.12 -22.65
C ILE A 20 8.94 -42.93 -21.43
N CYS A 21 8.59 -44.00 -20.72
CA CYS A 21 7.77 -43.91 -19.51
C CYS A 21 8.44 -43.05 -18.42
N MET A 22 9.76 -43.18 -18.23
CA MET A 22 10.49 -42.39 -17.24
C MET A 22 10.52 -40.90 -17.61
N SER A 23 10.66 -40.57 -18.90
CA SER A 23 10.62 -39.19 -19.39
C SER A 23 9.22 -38.55 -19.28
N LEU A 24 8.15 -39.33 -19.46
CA LEU A 24 6.76 -38.88 -19.28
C LEU A 24 6.41 -38.65 -17.80
N LEU A 25 6.89 -39.53 -16.91
CA LEU A 25 6.72 -39.37 -15.45
C LEU A 25 7.49 -38.16 -14.92
N ALA A 26 8.72 -37.92 -15.40
CA ALA A 26 9.51 -36.76 -15.02
C ALA A 26 8.91 -35.44 -15.49
N SER A 27 8.37 -35.39 -16.72
CA SER A 27 7.74 -34.18 -17.27
C SER A 27 6.38 -33.88 -16.61
N ALA A 28 5.58 -34.91 -16.29
CA ALA A 28 4.32 -34.72 -15.56
C ALA A 28 4.55 -34.26 -14.10
N GLY A 29 5.47 -34.91 -13.37
CA GLY A 29 5.80 -34.55 -11.98
C GLY A 29 6.49 -33.19 -11.86
N GLY A 30 7.42 -32.89 -12.77
CA GLY A 30 8.10 -31.58 -12.82
C GLY A 30 7.16 -30.43 -13.17
N CYS A 31 6.19 -30.64 -14.08
CA CYS A 31 5.23 -29.60 -14.45
C CYS A 31 4.28 -29.24 -13.30
N GLY A 32 3.86 -30.22 -12.49
CA GLY A 32 3.06 -30.00 -11.28
C GLY A 32 3.83 -29.19 -10.22
N LEU A 33 5.06 -29.63 -9.89
CA LEU A 33 5.92 -28.97 -8.90
C LEU A 33 6.30 -27.53 -9.32
N LEU A 34 6.57 -27.30 -10.61
CA LEU A 34 6.85 -25.98 -11.17
C LEU A 34 5.60 -25.08 -11.25
N ARG A 35 4.40 -25.66 -11.35
CA ARG A 35 3.14 -24.89 -11.35
C ARG A 35 2.77 -24.44 -9.94
N GLU A 36 2.89 -25.32 -8.95
CA GLU A 36 2.69 -24.99 -7.54
C GLU A 36 3.76 -24.02 -7.02
N GLY A 37 5.03 -24.24 -7.37
CA GLY A 37 6.11 -23.32 -7.01
C GLY A 37 5.95 -21.90 -7.57
N ARG A 38 5.45 -21.77 -8.81
CA ARG A 38 5.14 -20.45 -9.40
C ARG A 38 3.94 -19.78 -8.74
N ALA A 39 2.87 -20.54 -8.47
CA ALA A 39 1.71 -20.00 -7.76
C ALA A 39 2.09 -19.51 -6.35
N TRP A 40 2.95 -20.25 -5.65
CA TRP A 40 3.49 -19.85 -4.36
C TRP A 40 4.33 -18.57 -4.43
N LEU A 41 5.24 -18.48 -5.42
CA LEU A 41 6.06 -17.28 -5.64
C LEU A 41 5.20 -16.04 -5.93
N TYR A 42 4.23 -16.15 -6.85
CA TYR A 42 3.32 -15.03 -7.14
C TYR A 42 2.46 -14.66 -5.93
N GLY A 43 2.07 -15.63 -5.10
CA GLY A 43 1.37 -15.39 -3.85
C GLY A 43 2.21 -14.56 -2.87
N LEU A 44 3.51 -14.87 -2.74
CA LEU A 44 4.43 -14.09 -1.91
C LEU A 44 4.66 -12.68 -2.48
N GLU A 45 4.88 -12.55 -3.78
CA GLU A 45 5.04 -11.25 -4.43
C GLU A 45 3.80 -10.36 -4.24
N ALA A 46 2.61 -10.93 -4.46
CA ALA A 46 1.34 -10.23 -4.24
C ALA A 46 1.15 -9.83 -2.77
N TYR A 47 1.52 -10.70 -1.82
CA TYR A 47 1.44 -10.40 -0.39
C TYR A 47 2.37 -9.24 -0.01
N ILE A 48 3.64 -9.30 -0.44
CA ILE A 48 4.63 -8.25 -0.15
C ILE A 48 4.20 -6.93 -0.77
N TYR A 49 3.73 -6.95 -2.01
CA TYR A 49 3.25 -5.77 -2.72
C TYR A 49 1.99 -5.17 -2.08
N GLY A 50 1.03 -6.02 -1.69
CA GLY A 50 -0.24 -5.61 -1.09
C GLY A 50 -0.18 -5.29 0.40
N PHE A 51 0.94 -5.61 1.07
CA PHE A 51 1.09 -5.44 2.51
C PHE A 51 0.77 -4.02 3.01
N PRO A 52 1.26 -2.93 2.39
CA PRO A 52 0.94 -1.57 2.83
C PRO A 52 -0.55 -1.26 2.78
N LEU A 53 -1.24 -1.69 1.73
CA LEU A 53 -2.69 -1.48 1.57
C LEU A 53 -3.47 -2.16 2.69
N ILE A 54 -3.13 -3.42 3.00
CA ILE A 54 -3.77 -4.19 4.08
C ILE A 54 -3.54 -3.50 5.42
N MET A 55 -2.30 -3.10 5.72
CA MET A 55 -1.98 -2.44 6.98
C MET A 55 -2.62 -1.06 7.11
N MET A 56 -2.65 -0.27 6.04
CA MET A 56 -3.28 1.05 6.02
C MET A 56 -4.80 0.92 6.21
N ASP A 57 -5.45 -0.03 5.55
CA ASP A 57 -6.89 -0.28 5.71
C ASP A 57 -7.24 -0.71 7.14
N LEU A 58 -6.52 -1.68 7.71
CA LEU A 58 -6.71 -2.09 9.10
C LEU A 58 -6.48 -0.93 10.08
N THR A 59 -5.44 -0.12 9.85
CA THR A 59 -5.16 1.05 10.68
C THR A 59 -6.28 2.09 10.59
N LYS A 60 -6.78 2.36 9.38
CA LYS A 60 -7.95 3.23 9.15
C LYS A 60 -9.15 2.71 9.94
N GLN A 61 -9.54 1.45 9.73
CA GLN A 61 -10.70 0.86 10.39
C GLN A 61 -10.63 1.02 11.90
N VAL A 62 -9.50 0.68 12.52
CA VAL A 62 -9.33 0.78 13.99
C VAL A 62 -9.32 2.24 14.46
N SER A 63 -8.61 3.13 13.75
CA SER A 63 -8.46 4.52 14.17
C SER A 63 -9.70 5.39 13.92
N THR A 64 -10.62 4.95 13.05
CA THR A 64 -11.88 5.64 12.75
C THR A 64 -13.11 5.00 13.37
N ALA A 65 -12.98 3.87 14.08
CA ALA A 65 -14.06 3.17 14.76
C ALA A 65 -14.50 3.87 16.06
N VAL A 66 -14.71 5.18 16.02
CA VAL A 66 -15.17 6.02 17.13
C VAL A 66 -16.23 7.01 16.65
N PRO A 67 -17.21 7.37 17.50
CA PRO A 67 -18.28 8.31 17.10
C PRO A 67 -17.82 9.77 17.12
N THR A 68 -16.74 10.09 17.84
CA THR A 68 -16.26 11.46 18.05
C THR A 68 -14.74 11.52 18.01
N ALA A 69 -14.19 12.64 17.55
CA ALA A 69 -12.75 12.87 17.52
C ALA A 69 -12.13 12.96 18.92
N GLY A 70 -10.98 12.33 19.09
CA GLY A 70 -10.15 12.36 20.31
C GLY A 70 -8.69 12.68 19.99
N GLU A 71 -7.78 12.30 20.89
CA GLU A 71 -6.35 12.62 20.70
C GLU A 71 -5.63 11.73 19.68
N ILE A 72 -6.10 10.48 19.50
CA ILE A 72 -5.45 9.49 18.64
C ILE A 72 -6.39 9.01 17.53
N THR A 73 -7.67 8.80 17.87
CA THR A 73 -8.71 8.31 16.97
C THR A 73 -9.70 9.41 16.61
N ALA A 74 -10.25 9.36 15.40
CA ALA A 74 -11.29 10.27 14.96
C ALA A 74 -12.10 9.66 13.81
N PRO A 75 -13.38 10.03 13.65
CA PRO A 75 -14.14 9.67 12.47
C PRO A 75 -13.43 10.10 11.18
N VAL A 76 -13.75 9.44 10.07
CA VAL A 76 -13.30 9.84 8.73
C VAL A 76 -13.64 11.32 8.48
N ASN A 77 -12.76 12.01 7.78
CA ASN A 77 -12.82 13.45 7.46
C ASN A 77 -12.74 14.38 8.68
N GLN A 78 -12.25 13.89 9.83
CA GLN A 78 -12.00 14.69 11.02
C GLN A 78 -10.57 14.47 11.53
N PHE A 79 -10.00 15.50 12.16
CA PHE A 79 -8.69 15.40 12.80
C PHE A 79 -8.81 14.82 14.20
N SER A 80 -7.99 13.81 14.51
CA SER A 80 -7.53 13.58 15.87
C SER A 80 -6.38 14.53 16.18
N VAL A 81 -6.34 15.10 17.38
CA VAL A 81 -5.37 16.13 17.75
C VAL A 81 -4.78 15.81 19.11
N MET A 82 -3.48 15.54 19.15
CA MET A 82 -2.76 15.34 20.40
C MET A 82 -2.51 16.70 21.07
N THR A 83 -2.98 16.85 22.31
CA THR A 83 -2.76 18.08 23.11
C THR A 83 -1.53 17.99 24.02
N LYS A 84 -0.91 16.80 24.09
CA LYS A 84 0.25 16.51 24.94
C LYS A 84 1.29 15.74 24.13
N TYR A 85 2.55 15.87 24.54
CA TYR A 85 3.64 15.05 23.99
C TYR A 85 3.47 13.58 24.40
N ALA A 86 3.91 12.69 23.51
CA ALA A 86 3.94 11.26 23.79
C ALA A 86 4.84 10.97 25.01
N ASP A 87 4.35 10.13 25.92
CA ASP A 87 5.11 9.64 27.07
C ASP A 87 5.58 8.19 26.87
N ALA A 88 6.24 7.62 27.87
CA ALA A 88 6.76 6.26 27.82
C ALA A 88 5.67 5.17 27.68
N SER A 89 4.40 5.51 27.89
CA SER A 89 3.25 4.61 27.73
C SER A 89 2.63 4.68 26.33
N PHE A 90 3.00 5.65 25.50
CA PHE A 90 2.44 5.83 24.16
C PHE A 90 2.80 4.66 23.23
N ARG A 91 1.79 4.00 22.64
CA ARG A 91 1.96 2.83 21.76
C ARG A 91 1.26 2.95 20.40
N ALA A 92 0.61 4.08 20.11
CA ALA A 92 -0.17 4.21 18.89
C ALA A 92 0.71 4.36 17.63
N VAL A 93 1.87 5.02 17.75
CA VAL A 93 2.84 5.18 16.65
C VAL A 93 4.24 4.85 17.12
N VAL A 94 4.94 4.03 16.34
CA VAL A 94 6.31 3.58 16.62
C VAL A 94 7.27 4.75 16.44
N ARG A 95 8.18 4.96 17.43
CA ARG A 95 9.23 6.01 17.39
C ARG A 95 8.68 7.42 17.11
N THR A 96 7.63 7.80 17.83
CA THR A 96 7.06 9.14 17.74
C THR A 96 8.06 10.19 18.24
N GLY A 97 8.18 11.31 17.53
CA GLY A 97 8.99 12.45 17.95
C GLY A 97 8.47 13.05 19.26
N LEU A 98 9.38 13.56 20.10
CA LEU A 98 9.05 14.14 21.41
C LEU A 98 9.01 15.69 21.40
N ASP A 99 9.20 16.27 20.23
CA ASP A 99 9.42 17.71 20.01
C ASP A 99 8.28 18.39 19.24
N THR A 100 7.31 17.63 18.73
CA THR A 100 6.15 18.15 17.98
C THR A 100 4.83 17.53 18.44
N LEU A 101 3.77 18.33 18.43
CA LEU A 101 2.40 17.81 18.54
C LEU A 101 1.93 17.31 17.17
N PHE A 102 1.10 16.26 17.20
CA PHE A 102 0.58 15.61 16.00
C PHE A 102 -0.93 15.78 15.90
N ALA A 103 -1.39 15.96 14.68
CA ALA A 103 -2.78 15.79 14.31
C ALA A 103 -2.85 14.89 13.08
N THR A 104 -3.83 14.00 13.03
CA THR A 104 -3.98 13.00 11.97
C THR A 104 -5.44 12.97 11.53
N ALA A 105 -5.68 12.80 10.23
CA ALA A 105 -7.02 12.60 9.69
C ALA A 105 -6.97 11.55 8.57
N TRP A 106 -8.03 10.75 8.49
CA TRP A 106 -8.29 9.91 7.32
C TRP A 106 -9.24 10.65 6.39
N ALA A 107 -8.77 10.97 5.18
CA ALA A 107 -9.58 11.61 4.16
C ALA A 107 -10.27 10.55 3.30
N ASP A 108 -11.58 10.69 3.16
CA ASP A 108 -12.38 10.03 2.13
C ASP A 108 -12.66 11.03 1.00
N LEU A 109 -12.18 10.67 -0.18
CA LEU A 109 -12.19 11.50 -1.39
C LEU A 109 -12.97 10.81 -2.53
N ASP A 110 -13.74 9.76 -2.23
CA ASP A 110 -14.46 8.96 -3.23
C ASP A 110 -15.59 9.77 -3.89
N MET A 111 -16.35 10.50 -3.07
CA MET A 111 -17.50 11.27 -3.54
C MET A 111 -17.15 12.72 -3.92
N GLU A 112 -16.31 13.38 -3.11
CA GLU A 112 -15.99 14.80 -3.29
C GLU A 112 -14.59 15.14 -2.77
N PRO A 113 -13.95 16.22 -3.28
CA PRO A 113 -12.68 16.69 -2.76
C PRO A 113 -12.86 17.39 -1.40
N LEU A 114 -11.80 17.44 -0.60
CA LEU A 114 -11.79 18.14 0.68
C LEU A 114 -10.92 19.40 0.63
N VAL A 115 -11.35 20.44 1.33
CA VAL A 115 -10.54 21.64 1.55
C VAL A 115 -9.83 21.55 2.89
N LEU A 116 -8.50 21.60 2.86
CA LEU A 116 -7.65 21.72 4.02
C LEU A 116 -7.27 23.20 4.22
N SER A 117 -7.83 23.81 5.25
CA SER A 117 -7.48 25.16 5.68
C SER A 117 -6.35 25.13 6.71
N VAL A 118 -5.29 25.88 6.46
CA VAL A 118 -4.13 26.00 7.34
C VAL A 118 -4.04 27.45 7.84
N PRO A 119 -3.95 27.69 9.15
CA PRO A 119 -3.82 29.03 9.70
C PRO A 119 -2.40 29.59 9.52
N ASP A 120 -2.24 30.90 9.72
CA ASP A 120 -0.89 31.48 9.81
C ASP A 120 -0.19 30.98 11.09
N THR A 121 0.96 30.35 10.93
CA THR A 121 1.73 29.82 12.07
C THR A 121 2.71 30.84 12.64
N ASN A 122 2.71 32.09 12.17
CA ASN A 122 3.61 33.17 12.56
C ASN A 122 5.10 32.75 12.49
N GLY A 123 5.47 32.00 11.44
CA GLY A 123 6.82 31.51 11.23
C GLY A 123 7.18 30.23 12.01
N ARG A 124 6.28 29.70 12.86
CA ARG A 124 6.49 28.43 13.56
C ARG A 124 6.55 27.28 12.55
N TYR A 125 7.44 26.33 12.82
CA TYR A 125 7.56 25.13 12.01
C TYR A 125 6.29 24.27 12.11
N TYR A 126 5.81 23.83 10.96
CA TYR A 126 4.77 22.80 10.83
C TYR A 126 4.98 22.08 9.50
N VAL A 127 4.48 20.85 9.44
CA VAL A 127 4.40 20.05 8.23
C VAL A 127 3.13 19.20 8.28
N ILE A 128 2.39 19.18 7.17
CA ILE A 128 1.28 18.28 6.91
C ILE A 128 1.72 17.42 5.72
N ALA A 129 2.01 16.16 5.98
CA ALA A 129 2.33 15.19 4.94
C ALA A 129 1.05 14.48 4.52
N LEU A 130 0.77 14.48 3.22
CA LEU A 130 -0.37 13.78 2.64
C LEU A 130 0.11 12.44 2.07
N PHE A 131 -0.48 11.37 2.59
CA PHE A 131 -0.16 9.99 2.25
C PHE A 131 -1.28 9.36 1.43
N ASP A 132 -0.92 8.46 0.52
CA ASP A 132 -1.86 7.53 -0.08
C ASP A 132 -1.96 6.21 0.71
N MET A 133 -2.88 5.34 0.29
CA MET A 133 -3.06 4.02 0.92
C MET A 133 -1.86 3.08 0.73
N TRP A 134 -0.90 3.43 -0.13
CA TRP A 134 0.37 2.71 -0.30
C TRP A 134 1.49 3.27 0.58
N SER A 135 1.17 4.21 1.48
CA SER A 135 2.09 4.95 2.35
C SER A 135 3.06 5.90 1.65
N ASN A 136 2.84 6.23 0.36
CA ASN A 136 3.67 7.23 -0.31
C ASN A 136 3.23 8.64 0.08
N VAL A 137 4.21 9.51 0.32
CA VAL A 137 3.96 10.95 0.49
C VAL A 137 3.85 11.59 -0.89
N PHE A 138 2.65 11.96 -1.29
CA PHE A 138 2.44 12.61 -2.60
C PHE A 138 2.49 14.14 -2.53
N ALA A 139 2.26 14.72 -1.35
CA ALA A 139 2.37 16.15 -1.11
C ALA A 139 2.82 16.46 0.32
N SER A 140 3.50 17.58 0.49
CA SER A 140 3.95 18.09 1.78
C SER A 140 3.65 19.58 1.84
N ILE A 141 2.79 19.97 2.78
CA ILE A 141 2.39 21.36 3.06
C ILE A 141 3.12 21.78 4.33
N GLY A 142 3.70 22.97 4.36
CA GLY A 142 4.48 23.39 5.53
C GLY A 142 5.44 24.52 5.25
N LYS A 143 6.17 24.91 6.31
CA LYS A 143 7.15 26.00 6.28
C LYS A 143 8.14 25.90 5.11
N ARG A 144 8.57 24.67 4.75
CA ARG A 144 9.55 24.42 3.68
C ARG A 144 8.99 24.56 2.27
N THR A 145 7.74 24.20 2.04
CA THR A 145 7.18 24.01 0.68
C THR A 145 6.12 25.04 0.31
N THR A 146 5.33 25.49 1.28
CA THR A 146 4.22 26.44 1.06
C THR A 146 4.31 27.68 1.95
N GLY A 147 5.30 27.73 2.84
CA GLY A 147 5.47 28.82 3.80
C GLY A 147 4.53 28.68 5.01
N THR A 148 4.41 29.76 5.78
CA THR A 148 3.70 29.77 7.07
C THR A 148 2.45 30.62 7.12
N ARG A 149 2.13 31.36 6.05
CA ARG A 149 0.91 32.17 5.97
C ARG A 149 -0.33 31.27 5.86
N ALA A 150 -1.48 31.82 6.24
CA ALA A 150 -2.75 31.15 6.04
C ALA A 150 -2.99 30.79 4.56
N ALA A 151 -3.49 29.58 4.30
CA ALA A 151 -3.76 29.08 2.96
C ALA A 151 -4.81 27.95 2.96
N ASN A 152 -5.54 27.83 1.85
CA ASN A 152 -6.46 26.72 1.59
C ASN A 152 -5.88 25.80 0.51
N PHE A 153 -6.02 24.49 0.72
CA PHE A 153 -5.56 23.46 -0.22
C PHE A 153 -6.70 22.50 -0.57
N LEU A 154 -6.95 22.27 -1.86
CA LEU A 154 -7.93 21.28 -2.31
C LEU A 154 -7.22 19.94 -2.46
N ILE A 155 -7.66 18.96 -1.70
CA ILE A 155 -7.21 17.57 -1.78
C ILE A 155 -8.28 16.83 -2.58
N ALA A 156 -7.92 16.40 -3.79
CA ALA A 156 -8.86 15.78 -4.71
C ALA A 156 -8.48 14.31 -4.98
N GLY A 157 -9.50 13.45 -4.97
CA GLY A 157 -9.38 12.06 -5.38
C GLY A 157 -9.09 11.93 -6.89
N PRO A 158 -8.64 10.74 -7.35
CA PRO A 158 -8.20 10.54 -8.73
C PRO A 158 -9.30 10.70 -9.79
N GLY A 159 -10.58 10.51 -9.41
CA GLY A 159 -11.70 10.64 -10.34
C GLY A 159 -12.25 12.06 -10.51
N TRP A 160 -11.75 13.03 -9.73
CA TRP A 160 -12.32 14.38 -9.71
C TRP A 160 -11.91 15.21 -10.93
N GLN A 161 -12.90 15.79 -11.62
CA GLN A 161 -12.74 16.54 -12.88
C GLN A 161 -13.26 17.99 -12.77
N GLY A 162 -13.34 18.53 -11.55
CA GLY A 162 -13.83 19.88 -11.31
C GLY A 162 -12.78 20.97 -11.51
N THR A 163 -13.21 22.23 -11.35
CA THR A 163 -12.31 23.39 -11.25
C THR A 163 -12.20 23.80 -9.79
N PRO A 164 -10.99 23.95 -9.22
CA PRO A 164 -10.84 24.39 -7.85
C PRO A 164 -11.31 25.86 -7.71
N PRO A 165 -11.84 26.27 -6.54
CA PRO A 165 -12.10 27.68 -6.28
C PRO A 165 -10.83 28.53 -6.45
N ALA A 166 -10.98 29.79 -6.86
CA ALA A 166 -9.87 30.65 -7.27
C ALA A 166 -8.81 30.90 -6.17
N ASP A 167 -9.19 30.79 -4.90
CA ASP A 167 -8.34 31.00 -3.73
C ASP A 167 -7.75 29.69 -3.14
N VAL A 168 -7.98 28.55 -3.79
CA VAL A 168 -7.61 27.24 -3.28
C VAL A 168 -6.54 26.57 -4.13
N ASN A 169 -5.44 26.17 -3.48
CA ASN A 169 -4.34 25.49 -4.16
C ASN A 169 -4.63 23.99 -4.34
N LEU A 170 -4.77 23.54 -5.59
CA LEU A 170 -4.97 22.12 -5.89
C LEU A 170 -3.72 21.29 -5.53
N ARG A 171 -3.94 20.16 -4.87
CA ARG A 171 -2.95 19.13 -4.58
C ARG A 171 -3.44 17.80 -5.17
N PRO A 172 -3.17 17.56 -6.47
CA PRO A 172 -3.65 16.37 -7.13
C PRO A 172 -2.79 15.16 -6.74
N TYR A 173 -3.43 13.99 -6.71
CA TYR A 173 -2.74 12.72 -6.58
C TYR A 173 -1.93 12.42 -7.86
N PRO A 174 -0.60 12.18 -7.78
CA PRO A 174 0.29 12.29 -8.94
C PRO A 174 0.32 11.07 -9.87
N TRP A 175 -0.23 9.92 -9.48
CA TRP A 175 0.05 8.64 -10.16
C TRP A 175 -1.05 8.12 -11.10
N TRP A 176 -2.11 8.89 -11.36
CA TRP A 176 -3.19 8.45 -12.25
C TRP A 176 -3.23 9.24 -13.56
N PRO A 177 -3.49 8.61 -14.72
CA PRO A 177 -3.71 9.33 -15.97
C PRO A 177 -4.85 10.34 -15.79
N ARG A 178 -4.59 11.59 -16.21
CA ARG A 178 -5.62 12.63 -16.34
C ARG A 178 -6.47 12.39 -17.58
#